data_AF-A0A9N8DMS7-F1
#
_entry.id   AF-A0A9N8DMS7-F1
#
_cell.length_a   1.000
_cell.length_b   1.000
_cell.length_c   1.000
_cell.angle_alpha   90.00
_cell.angle_beta   90.00
_cell.angle_gamma   90.00
#
_symmetry.space_group_name_H-M   'P 1'
#
loop_
_entity.id
_entity.type
_entity.pdbx_description
1 polymer ?
#
loop_
_entity_poly.entity_id
_entity_poly.type
_entity_poly.pdbx_seq_one_letter_code
_entity_poly.pdbx_strand_id
1 'polypeptide(L)'
;MTTAPQMIRGKVTSHAKRALVHHNKILGRYALSSSSTPSITGPSKHSHSWERSAKMVKNVDVTNKYLEHIRDVHDPSMHIKTIEDEIRGTMGKALGKQGDKILRALRSMQQELDQYHALIDQQNHSLSSPAVLKHAQQYNLYREQAKTARWELIVHRQAVGFIVNNHSFVSNKYPISPALPETEEEVLKLERKSEETEGQEEEKPKVNMSGQLDWWQRVGRWR
;
A
#
# COMPACT_ATOMS: atom_id res chain seq x y z
N MET A 1 -56.75 -16.06 -7.20
CA MET A 1 -55.84 -17.17 -6.85
C MET A 1 -54.43 -16.64 -6.99
N THR A 2 -53.81 -16.31 -5.86
CA THR A 2 -52.66 -15.39 -5.80
C THR A 2 -51.50 -16.15 -5.17
N THR A 3 -50.48 -16.46 -5.96
CA THR A 3 -49.35 -17.28 -5.54
C THR A 3 -48.17 -16.38 -5.18
N ALA A 4 -47.77 -16.38 -3.91
CA ALA A 4 -46.62 -15.63 -3.40
C ALA A 4 -45.29 -16.39 -3.67
N PRO A 5 -44.18 -15.70 -3.98
CA PRO A 5 -42.88 -16.34 -4.14
C PRO A 5 -42.14 -16.54 -2.82
N GLN A 6 -41.61 -17.75 -2.63
CA GLN A 6 -40.74 -18.17 -1.52
C GLN A 6 -39.38 -17.46 -1.57
N MET A 7 -38.98 -16.84 -0.46
CA MET A 7 -37.60 -16.38 -0.24
C MET A 7 -36.73 -17.50 0.30
N ILE A 8 -35.69 -17.88 -0.44
CA ILE A 8 -34.62 -18.77 0.02
C ILE A 8 -33.53 -17.93 0.69
N ARG A 9 -33.39 -18.08 2.01
CA ARG A 9 -32.29 -17.48 2.80
C ARG A 9 -31.04 -18.36 2.72
N GLY A 10 -30.06 -17.94 1.91
CA GLY A 10 -28.71 -18.51 1.93
C GLY A 10 -27.91 -17.98 3.12
N LYS A 11 -27.53 -18.87 4.04
CA LYS A 11 -26.59 -18.58 5.15
C LYS A 11 -25.17 -18.51 4.59
N VAL A 12 -24.52 -17.35 4.70
CA VAL A 12 -23.07 -17.20 4.46
C VAL A 12 -22.38 -17.34 5.82
N THR A 13 -21.65 -18.44 6.02
CA THR A 13 -20.83 -18.67 7.20
C THR A 13 -19.51 -17.92 7.07
N SER A 14 -19.31 -16.96 7.97
CA SER A 14 -18.08 -16.19 8.09
C SER A 14 -17.18 -16.74 9.19
N HIS A 15 -15.88 -16.57 8.96
CA HIS A 15 -14.82 -16.27 9.94
C HIS A 15 -13.86 -17.38 10.35
N ALA A 16 -12.65 -17.18 9.83
CA ALA A 16 -11.37 -17.54 10.38
C ALA A 16 -11.14 -16.98 11.80
N LYS A 17 -10.49 -17.77 12.66
CA LYS A 17 -9.65 -17.28 13.77
C LYS A 17 -8.50 -18.27 13.98
N ARG A 18 -7.28 -17.88 13.60
CA ARG A 18 -6.05 -18.57 13.99
C ARG A 18 -5.31 -17.64 14.95
N ALA A 19 -5.51 -17.86 16.24
CA ALA A 19 -4.81 -17.16 17.32
C ALA A 19 -3.58 -18.00 17.72
N LEU A 20 -2.39 -17.41 17.58
CA LEU A 20 -1.14 -17.92 18.15
C LEU A 20 -0.94 -17.21 19.49
N VAL A 21 -1.11 -17.95 20.58
CA VAL A 21 -0.87 -17.47 21.95
C VAL A 21 0.49 -18.01 22.41
N HIS A 22 1.39 -17.09 22.71
CA HIS A 22 2.65 -17.34 23.43
C HIS A 22 2.37 -17.91 24.82
N HIS A 23 3.01 -19.03 25.16
CA HIS A 23 3.17 -19.52 26.52
C HIS A 23 4.65 -19.77 26.78
N ASN A 24 5.28 -18.94 27.60
CA ASN A 24 6.50 -19.32 28.30
C ASN A 24 6.34 -18.97 29.78
N LYS A 25 6.14 -20.03 30.57
CA LYS A 25 5.92 -20.03 32.01
C LYS A 25 7.15 -20.72 32.60
N ILE A 26 8.04 -19.96 33.25
CA ILE A 26 9.09 -20.53 34.09
C ILE A 26 8.94 -19.91 35.47
N LEU A 27 8.36 -20.71 36.38
CA LEU A 27 8.32 -20.48 37.81
C LEU A 27 9.61 -20.99 38.42
N GLY A 28 10.18 -20.21 39.35
CA GLY A 28 11.42 -20.54 40.05
C GLY A 28 11.25 -21.61 41.15
N ARG A 29 12.39 -22.02 41.70
CA ARG A 29 12.50 -22.61 43.04
C ARG A 29 13.80 -22.16 43.71
N TYR A 30 13.63 -21.88 44.99
CA TYR A 30 14.58 -21.41 45.99
C TYR A 30 15.43 -22.56 46.54
N ALA A 31 16.65 -22.26 46.99
CA ALA A 31 17.27 -22.97 48.10
C ALA A 31 18.23 -22.03 48.84
N LEU A 32 17.90 -21.76 50.10
CA LEU A 32 18.71 -21.04 51.08
C LEU A 32 19.84 -21.93 51.59
N SER A 33 20.99 -21.33 51.89
CA SER A 33 21.96 -21.84 52.85
C SER A 33 22.61 -20.66 53.57
N SER A 34 22.49 -20.67 54.88
CA SER A 34 22.92 -19.66 55.84
C SER A 34 24.29 -20.02 56.42
N SER A 35 25.21 -19.07 56.54
CA SER A 35 26.23 -19.10 57.59
C SER A 35 26.76 -17.71 57.96
N SER A 36 26.50 -17.36 59.22
CA SER A 36 27.28 -16.59 60.20
C SER A 36 28.22 -15.44 59.75
N THR A 37 27.90 -14.26 60.29
CA THR A 37 28.64 -13.00 60.36
C THR A 37 30.06 -13.11 60.93
N PRO A 38 30.96 -12.20 60.51
CA PRO A 38 31.57 -11.31 61.50
C PRO A 38 31.27 -9.83 61.21
N SER A 39 30.95 -9.12 62.28
CA SER A 39 30.74 -7.67 62.34
C SER A 39 32.03 -6.95 61.95
N ILE A 40 32.00 -6.24 60.81
CA ILE A 40 33.01 -5.25 60.42
C ILE A 40 32.33 -3.90 60.45
N THR A 41 32.85 -3.03 61.31
CA THR A 41 32.49 -1.63 61.46
C THR A 41 32.55 -0.93 60.11
N GLY A 42 31.38 -0.58 59.57
CA GLY A 42 31.23 -0.19 58.17
C GLY A 42 31.74 1.22 57.86
N PRO A 43 32.37 1.44 56.69
CA PRO A 43 32.41 2.77 56.11
C PRO A 43 30.98 3.18 55.75
N SER A 44 30.52 4.21 56.42
CA SER A 44 29.21 4.84 56.28
C SER A 44 28.82 5.08 54.81
N LYS A 45 27.57 4.76 54.51
CA LYS A 45 26.80 5.03 53.28
C LYS A 45 27.16 4.13 52.09
N HIS A 46 26.17 3.33 51.67
CA HIS A 46 26.09 2.70 50.35
C HIS A 46 26.18 3.80 49.28
N SER A 47 27.39 4.26 48.96
CA SER A 47 27.61 4.86 47.66
C SER A 47 27.45 3.71 46.68
N HIS A 48 26.37 3.73 45.93
CA HIS A 48 26.13 2.80 44.85
C HIS A 48 27.41 2.65 44.02
N SER A 49 27.95 1.44 43.89
CA SER A 49 29.15 1.21 43.08
C SER A 49 28.95 1.72 41.65
N TRP A 50 27.72 1.64 41.13
CA TRP A 50 27.33 2.25 39.86
C TRP A 50 27.46 3.79 39.84
N GLU A 51 27.22 4.47 40.96
CA GLU A 51 27.37 5.93 41.07
C GLU A 51 28.85 6.34 41.15
N ARG A 52 29.72 5.54 41.79
CA ARG A 52 31.18 5.76 41.74
C ARG A 52 31.75 5.49 40.35
N SER A 53 31.31 4.41 39.69
CA SER A 53 31.70 4.12 38.30
C SER A 53 31.20 5.19 37.34
N ALA A 54 29.95 5.65 37.49
CA ALA A 54 29.42 6.76 36.69
C ALA A 54 30.12 8.10 36.99
N LYS A 55 30.52 8.35 38.25
CA LYS A 55 31.35 9.51 38.63
C LYS A 55 32.79 9.43 38.12
N MET A 56 33.36 8.23 37.96
CA MET A 56 34.65 8.02 37.30
C MET A 56 34.56 8.15 35.77
N VAL A 57 33.38 7.87 35.20
CA VAL A 57 33.03 8.17 33.80
C VAL A 57 32.49 9.61 33.66
N LYS A 58 32.81 10.50 34.61
CA LYS A 58 32.69 11.94 34.34
C LYS A 58 33.81 12.32 33.41
N ASN A 59 33.51 12.34 32.11
CA ASN A 59 34.19 13.12 31.08
C ASN A 59 35.66 13.33 31.40
N VAL A 60 36.41 12.23 31.50
CA VAL A 60 37.84 12.35 31.59
C VAL A 60 38.22 12.83 30.20
N ASP A 61 38.78 14.03 30.15
CA ASP A 61 39.53 14.62 29.03
C ASP A 61 40.76 13.74 28.69
N VAL A 62 40.58 12.42 28.61
CA VAL A 62 41.55 11.51 28.01
C VAL A 62 41.37 11.73 26.53
N THR A 63 42.27 12.53 25.98
CA THR A 63 42.66 12.53 24.56
C THR A 63 43.10 11.12 24.18
N ASN A 64 42.15 10.20 24.09
CA ASN A 64 42.40 8.85 23.63
C ASN A 64 42.52 8.97 22.11
N LYS A 65 43.77 9.01 21.63
CA LYS A 65 44.11 9.12 20.20
C LYS A 65 43.33 8.14 19.33
N TYR A 66 42.98 6.97 19.86
CA TYR A 66 42.16 5.99 19.15
C TYR A 66 40.70 6.45 18.97
N LEU A 67 40.08 7.03 20.00
CA LEU A 67 38.72 7.57 19.91
C LEU A 67 38.67 8.85 19.07
N GLU A 68 39.72 9.68 19.11
CA GLU A 68 39.88 10.82 18.20
C GLU A 68 40.01 10.37 16.76
N HIS A 69 40.85 9.36 16.48
CA HIS A 69 40.95 8.77 15.14
C HIS A 69 39.62 8.21 14.65
N ILE A 70 38.85 7.52 15.51
CA ILE A 70 37.50 7.05 15.15
C ILE A 70 36.57 8.22 14.83
N ARG A 71 36.60 9.31 15.60
CA ARG A 71 35.76 10.50 15.36
C ARG A 71 36.16 11.23 14.07
N ASP A 72 37.45 11.26 13.74
CA ASP A 72 37.97 11.88 12.51
C ASP A 72 37.63 11.04 11.27
N VAL A 73 37.65 9.70 11.39
CA VAL A 73 37.38 8.79 10.28
C VAL A 73 35.87 8.55 10.08
N HIS A 74 35.10 8.53 11.16
CA HIS A 74 33.67 8.23 11.13
C HIS A 74 32.84 9.41 11.64
N ASP A 75 32.40 10.26 10.72
CA ASP A 75 31.34 11.23 11.01
C ASP A 75 29.97 10.53 10.99
N PRO A 76 29.26 10.42 12.13
CA PRO A 76 27.92 9.83 12.18
C PRO A 76 26.94 10.53 11.24
N SER A 77 27.12 11.83 11.00
CA SER A 77 26.27 12.63 10.11
C SER A 77 26.39 12.14 8.67
N MET A 78 27.62 11.84 8.22
CA MET A 78 27.85 11.24 6.91
C MET A 78 27.22 9.85 6.79
N HIS A 79 27.35 8.99 7.80
CA HIS A 79 26.74 7.66 7.76
C HIS A 79 25.21 7.72 7.69
N ILE A 80 24.59 8.60 8.46
CA ILE A 80 23.13 8.82 8.43
C ILE A 80 22.71 9.25 7.03
N LYS A 81 23.44 10.18 6.41
CA LYS A 81 23.16 10.64 5.05
C LYS A 81 23.30 9.52 4.01
N THR A 82 24.33 8.69 4.10
CA THR A 82 24.50 7.54 3.20
C THR A 82 23.33 6.58 3.30
N ILE A 83 22.91 6.23 4.53
CA ILE A 83 21.76 5.35 4.76
C ILE A 83 20.47 5.99 4.21
N GLU A 84 20.29 7.30 4.42
CA GLU A 84 19.14 8.02 3.88
C GLU A 84 19.08 7.97 2.34
N ASP A 85 20.21 8.20 1.67
CA ASP A 85 20.29 8.15 0.21
C ASP A 85 20.05 6.72 -0.34
N GLU A 86 20.54 5.69 0.36
CA GLU A 86 20.26 4.29 0.03
C GLU A 86 18.77 3.95 0.18
N ILE A 87 18.13 4.37 1.28
CA ILE A 87 16.70 4.17 1.51
C ILE A 87 15.88 4.90 0.44
N ARG A 88 16.21 6.16 0.14
CA ARG A 88 15.55 6.93 -0.94
C ARG A 88 15.72 6.25 -2.30
N GLY A 89 16.91 5.74 -2.60
CA GLY A 89 17.21 5.03 -3.84
C GLY A 89 16.41 3.73 -3.98
N THR A 90 16.31 2.94 -2.91
CA THR A 90 15.54 1.68 -2.90
C THR A 90 14.03 1.94 -3.02
N MET A 91 13.50 2.93 -2.29
CA MET A 91 12.10 3.36 -2.41
C MET A 91 11.78 3.87 -3.82
N GLY A 92 12.65 4.69 -4.40
CA GLY A 92 12.50 5.19 -5.77
C GLY A 92 12.47 4.06 -6.80
N LYS A 93 13.38 3.08 -6.70
CA LYS A 93 13.39 1.88 -7.56
C LYS A 93 12.11 1.06 -7.40
N ALA A 94 11.60 0.90 -6.18
CA ALA A 94 10.36 0.16 -5.92
C ALA A 94 9.14 0.85 -6.55
N LEU A 95 9.04 2.18 -6.42
CA LEU A 95 7.99 2.97 -7.07
C LEU A 95 8.08 2.92 -8.60
N GLY A 96 9.29 3.00 -9.15
CA GLY A 96 9.54 2.85 -10.59
C GLY A 96 9.03 1.50 -11.12
N LYS A 97 9.39 0.40 -10.45
CA LYS A 97 8.90 -0.94 -10.80
C LYS A 97 7.37 -1.05 -10.78
N GLN A 98 6.71 -0.40 -9.82
CA GLN A 98 5.24 -0.38 -9.79
C GLN A 98 4.64 0.44 -10.94
N GLY A 99 5.25 1.58 -11.29
CA GLY A 99 4.89 2.32 -12.49
C GLY A 99 5.01 1.47 -13.76
N ASP A 100 6.09 0.70 -13.90
CA ASP A 100 6.32 -0.18 -15.05
C ASP A 100 5.26 -1.28 -15.18
N LYS A 101 4.73 -1.81 -14.06
CA LYS A 101 3.62 -2.78 -14.10
C LYS A 101 2.37 -2.16 -14.73
N ILE A 102 2.03 -0.92 -14.34
CA ILE A 102 0.88 -0.20 -14.90
C ILE A 102 1.09 0.03 -16.39
N LEU A 103 2.27 0.53 -16.79
CA LEU A 103 2.59 0.78 -18.19
C LEU A 103 2.52 -0.49 -19.05
N ARG A 104 2.98 -1.63 -18.52
CA ARG A 104 2.86 -2.92 -19.20
C ARG A 104 1.39 -3.30 -19.43
N ALA A 105 0.56 -3.21 -18.38
CA ALA A 105 -0.86 -3.51 -18.49
C ALA A 105 -1.57 -2.58 -19.48
N LEU A 106 -1.24 -1.28 -19.49
CA LEU A 106 -1.78 -0.30 -20.44
C LEU A 106 -1.37 -0.60 -21.89
N ARG A 107 -0.13 -1.03 -22.14
CA ARG A 107 0.31 -1.42 -23.49
C ARG A 107 -0.43 -2.66 -23.98
N SER A 108 -0.58 -3.68 -23.12
CA SER A 108 -1.36 -4.87 -23.44
C SER A 108 -2.83 -4.52 -23.71
N MET A 109 -3.41 -3.64 -22.88
CA MET A 109 -4.75 -3.12 -23.08
C MET A 109 -4.90 -2.41 -24.44
N GLN A 110 -3.97 -1.52 -24.81
CA GLN A 110 -4.00 -0.84 -26.12
C GLN A 110 -3.87 -1.82 -27.28
N GLN A 111 -2.99 -2.82 -27.16
CA GLN A 111 -2.80 -3.83 -28.20
C GLN A 111 -4.07 -4.66 -28.44
N GLU A 112 -4.83 -5.00 -27.40
CA GLU A 112 -6.13 -5.68 -27.56
C GLU A 112 -7.20 -4.75 -28.16
N LEU A 113 -7.17 -3.46 -27.82
CA LEU A 113 -8.07 -2.46 -28.39
C LEU A 113 -7.83 -2.25 -29.89
N ASP A 114 -6.56 -2.20 -30.31
CA ASP A 114 -6.20 -2.07 -31.74
C ASP A 114 -6.68 -3.30 -32.53
N GLN A 115 -6.54 -4.51 -31.97
CA GLN A 115 -7.04 -5.75 -32.58
C GLN A 115 -8.57 -5.79 -32.63
N TYR A 116 -9.24 -5.33 -31.56
CA TYR A 116 -10.68 -5.19 -31.51
C TYR A 116 -11.20 -4.29 -32.64
N HIS A 117 -10.60 -3.11 -32.83
CA HIS A 117 -10.97 -2.20 -33.93
C HIS A 117 -10.69 -2.80 -35.31
N ALA A 118 -9.53 -3.42 -35.51
CA ALA A 118 -9.19 -4.06 -36.78
C ALA A 118 -10.20 -5.16 -37.19
N LEU A 119 -10.71 -5.93 -36.23
CA LEU A 119 -11.73 -6.95 -36.50
C LEU A 119 -13.11 -6.37 -36.80
N ILE A 120 -13.48 -5.28 -36.13
CA ILE A 120 -14.73 -4.56 -36.40
C ILE A 120 -14.73 -4.02 -37.83
N ASP A 121 -13.62 -3.40 -38.25
CA ASP A 121 -13.47 -2.85 -39.60
C ASP A 121 -13.53 -3.95 -40.68
N GLN A 122 -12.99 -5.15 -40.39
CA GLN A 122 -13.04 -6.30 -41.30
C GLN A 122 -14.43 -6.94 -41.41
N GLN A 123 -15.25 -6.89 -40.35
CA GLN A 123 -16.54 -7.57 -40.28
C GLN A 123 -17.74 -6.63 -40.53
N ASN A 124 -17.53 -5.57 -41.31
CA ASN A 124 -18.56 -4.56 -41.62
C ASN A 124 -19.24 -4.01 -40.35
N HIS A 125 -18.46 -3.73 -39.30
CA HIS A 125 -18.93 -3.21 -38.01
C HIS A 125 -19.82 -4.13 -37.18
N SER A 126 -19.83 -5.44 -37.43
CA SER A 126 -20.55 -6.38 -36.57
C SER A 126 -19.85 -6.57 -35.21
N LEU A 127 -20.48 -6.08 -34.14
CA LEU A 127 -19.98 -6.17 -32.76
C LEU A 127 -20.23 -7.53 -32.11
N SER A 128 -21.20 -8.31 -32.60
CA SER A 128 -21.58 -9.62 -32.04
C SER A 128 -20.67 -10.77 -32.47
N SER A 129 -19.57 -10.48 -33.16
CA SER A 129 -18.63 -11.53 -33.54
C SER A 129 -17.95 -12.14 -32.30
N PRO A 130 -17.90 -13.48 -32.17
CA PRO A 130 -17.26 -14.13 -31.01
C PRO A 130 -15.77 -13.78 -30.90
N ALA A 131 -15.10 -13.47 -32.01
CA ALA A 131 -13.70 -13.03 -32.00
C ALA A 131 -13.57 -11.60 -31.40
N VAL A 132 -14.47 -10.70 -31.77
CA VAL A 132 -14.51 -9.31 -31.26
C VAL A 132 -14.77 -9.32 -29.75
N LEU A 133 -15.74 -10.11 -29.28
CA LEU A 133 -16.05 -10.27 -27.86
C LEU A 133 -14.86 -10.82 -27.06
N LYS A 134 -14.11 -11.77 -27.63
CA LYS A 134 -12.90 -12.30 -26.97
C LYS A 134 -11.84 -11.22 -26.73
N HIS A 135 -11.58 -10.35 -27.70
CA HIS A 135 -10.65 -9.24 -27.52
C HIS A 135 -11.18 -8.20 -26.53
N ALA A 136 -12.49 -7.93 -26.51
CA ALA A 136 -13.11 -7.06 -25.51
C ALA A 136 -12.93 -7.60 -24.07
N GLN A 137 -13.12 -8.91 -23.88
CA GLN A 137 -12.88 -9.58 -22.59
C GLN A 137 -11.41 -9.49 -22.17
N GLN A 138 -10.47 -9.74 -23.09
CA GLN A 138 -9.04 -9.62 -22.82
C GLN A 138 -8.62 -8.19 -22.49
N TYR A 139 -9.15 -7.20 -23.21
CA TYR A 139 -8.98 -5.78 -22.91
C TYR A 139 -9.44 -5.47 -21.47
N ASN A 140 -10.62 -5.93 -21.07
CA ASN A 140 -11.16 -5.69 -19.72
C ASN A 140 -10.34 -6.41 -18.64
N LEU A 141 -9.82 -7.60 -18.93
CA LEU A 141 -8.88 -8.28 -18.03
C LEU A 141 -7.63 -7.42 -17.78
N TYR A 142 -6.99 -6.92 -18.83
CA TYR A 142 -5.82 -6.03 -18.68
C TYR A 142 -6.18 -4.70 -18.00
N ARG A 143 -7.39 -4.20 -18.23
CA ARG A 143 -7.90 -3.01 -17.54
C ARG A 143 -8.01 -3.23 -16.03
N GLU A 144 -8.52 -4.37 -15.57
CA GLU A 144 -8.57 -4.70 -14.14
C GLU A 144 -7.17 -4.88 -13.54
N GLN A 145 -6.23 -5.46 -14.30
CA GLN A 145 -4.82 -5.50 -13.90
C GLN A 145 -4.22 -4.09 -13.77
N ALA A 146 -4.49 -3.19 -14.72
CA ALA A 146 -4.03 -1.81 -14.68
C ALA A 146 -4.61 -1.05 -13.48
N LYS A 147 -5.91 -1.25 -13.16
CA LYS A 147 -6.54 -0.66 -11.97
C LYS A 147 -5.90 -1.15 -10.68
N THR A 148 -5.66 -2.46 -10.58
CA THR A 148 -5.04 -3.09 -9.41
C THR A 148 -3.62 -2.56 -9.21
N ALA A 149 -2.79 -2.56 -10.26
CA ALA A 149 -1.44 -2.01 -10.21
C ALA A 149 -1.43 -0.50 -9.88
N ARG A 150 -2.42 0.26 -10.38
CA ARG A 150 -2.60 1.68 -10.05
C ARG A 150 -2.92 1.89 -8.57
N TRP A 151 -3.79 1.06 -8.00
CA TRP A 151 -4.09 1.08 -6.57
C TRP A 151 -2.85 0.73 -5.73
N GLU A 152 -2.10 -0.30 -6.10
CA GLU A 152 -0.83 -0.66 -5.44
C GLU A 152 0.16 0.52 -5.43
N LEU A 153 0.31 1.22 -6.56
CA LEU A 153 1.18 2.39 -6.65
C LEU A 153 0.72 3.52 -5.72
N ILE A 154 -0.59 3.77 -5.63
CA ILE A 154 -1.15 4.78 -4.71
C ILE A 154 -0.80 4.42 -3.26
N VAL A 155 -1.03 3.16 -2.86
CA VAL A 155 -0.72 2.66 -1.51
C VAL A 155 0.77 2.78 -1.22
N HIS A 156 1.63 2.37 -2.15
CA HIS A 156 3.08 2.48 -1.99
C HIS A 156 3.53 3.94 -1.85
N ARG A 157 2.97 4.86 -2.66
CA ARG A 157 3.26 6.29 -2.55
C ARG A 157 2.84 6.85 -1.20
N GLN A 158 1.68 6.45 -0.69
CA GLN A 158 1.21 6.87 0.63
C GLN A 158 2.13 6.35 1.74
N ALA A 159 2.60 5.11 1.65
CA ALA A 159 3.54 4.54 2.61
C ALA A 159 4.90 5.27 2.65
N VAL A 160 5.31 5.86 1.52
CA VAL A 160 6.53 6.70 1.41
C VAL A 160 6.30 8.15 1.88
N GLY A 161 5.05 8.54 2.18
CA GLY A 161 4.71 9.88 2.68
C GLY A 161 4.10 10.83 1.64
N PHE A 162 3.82 10.37 0.41
CA PHE A 162 3.08 11.16 -0.58
C PHE A 162 1.58 11.14 -0.27
N ILE A 163 1.14 11.95 0.71
CA ILE A 163 -0.26 11.99 1.16
C ILE A 163 -1.08 12.97 0.31
N VAL A 164 -0.54 14.17 0.06
CA VAL A 164 -1.27 15.25 -0.60
C VAL A 164 -1.38 15.00 -2.10
N ASN A 165 -2.61 15.07 -2.63
CA ASN A 165 -2.91 14.96 -4.06
C ASN A 165 -2.45 13.66 -4.75
N ASN A 166 -2.20 12.60 -3.98
CA ASN A 166 -1.64 11.36 -4.51
C ASN A 166 -2.53 10.69 -5.57
N HIS A 167 -3.83 10.57 -5.27
CA HIS A 167 -4.80 9.92 -6.16
C HIS A 167 -4.94 10.64 -7.51
N SER A 168 -5.08 11.97 -7.51
CA SER A 168 -5.21 12.75 -8.75
C SER A 168 -3.93 12.67 -9.57
N PHE A 169 -2.76 12.82 -8.92
CA PHE A 169 -1.48 12.70 -9.60
C PHE A 169 -1.35 11.34 -10.32
N VAL A 170 -1.61 10.23 -9.63
CA VAL A 170 -1.50 8.89 -10.22
C VAL A 170 -2.56 8.68 -11.30
N SER A 171 -3.79 9.16 -11.10
CA SER A 171 -4.88 9.00 -12.09
C SER A 171 -4.63 9.78 -13.38
N ASN A 172 -4.08 11.00 -13.28
CA ASN A 172 -3.72 11.82 -14.43
C ASN A 172 -2.48 11.28 -15.15
N LYS A 173 -1.51 10.74 -14.40
CA LYS A 173 -0.28 10.17 -14.97
C LYS A 173 -0.54 8.86 -15.70
N TYR A 174 -1.48 8.05 -15.21
CA TYR A 174 -1.84 6.74 -15.76
C TYR A 174 -3.35 6.67 -16.02
N PRO A 175 -3.84 7.32 -17.09
CA PRO A 175 -5.25 7.25 -17.46
C PRO A 175 -5.59 5.80 -17.87
N ILE A 176 -6.76 5.34 -17.43
CA ILE A 176 -7.30 4.02 -17.78
C ILE A 176 -8.62 4.26 -18.51
N SER A 177 -8.68 3.81 -19.76
CA SER A 177 -9.85 3.93 -20.62
C SER A 177 -11.08 3.17 -20.06
N PRO A 178 -12.31 3.50 -20.49
CA PRO A 178 -13.51 2.79 -20.06
C PRO A 178 -13.49 1.32 -20.49
N ALA A 179 -14.38 0.51 -19.89
CA ALA A 179 -14.53 -0.90 -20.25
C ALA A 179 -15.20 -1.04 -21.62
N LEU A 180 -14.85 -2.12 -22.34
CA LEU A 180 -15.56 -2.55 -23.55
C LEU A 180 -16.72 -3.49 -23.18
N PRO A 181 -17.76 -3.62 -24.01
CA PRO A 181 -18.84 -4.58 -23.76
C PRO A 181 -18.33 -6.02 -23.89
N GLU A 182 -18.63 -6.87 -22.91
CA GLU A 182 -18.17 -8.27 -22.86
C GLU A 182 -19.20 -9.26 -23.39
N THR A 183 -20.47 -8.86 -23.36
CA THR A 183 -21.61 -9.70 -23.75
C THR A 183 -22.42 -9.04 -24.85
N GLU A 184 -23.05 -9.87 -25.70
CA GLU A 184 -23.97 -9.39 -26.74
C GLU A 184 -25.11 -8.55 -26.16
N GLU A 185 -25.59 -8.89 -24.95
CA GLU A 185 -26.61 -8.11 -24.26
C GLU A 185 -26.15 -6.69 -23.91
N GLU A 186 -24.88 -6.52 -23.55
CA GLU A 186 -24.29 -5.20 -23.28
C GLU A 186 -24.12 -4.39 -24.56
N VAL A 187 -23.74 -5.04 -25.65
CA VAL A 187 -23.69 -4.42 -26.99
C VAL A 187 -25.08 -3.89 -27.36
N LEU A 188 -26.12 -4.73 -27.27
CA LEU A 188 -27.50 -4.32 -27.57
C LEU A 188 -28.00 -3.19 -26.66
N LYS A 189 -27.58 -3.16 -25.38
CA LYS A 189 -27.91 -2.05 -24.47
C LYS A 189 -27.22 -0.76 -24.87
N LEU A 190 -25.97 -0.82 -25.34
CA LEU A 190 -25.22 0.35 -25.80
C LEU A 190 -25.83 0.93 -27.07
N GLU A 191 -26.20 0.07 -28.03
CA GLU A 191 -26.86 0.49 -29.28
C GLU A 191 -28.20 1.21 -29.01
N ARG A 192 -29.04 0.66 -28.12
CA ARG A 192 -30.30 1.33 -27.72
C ARG A 192 -30.04 2.65 -27.01
N LYS A 193 -29.03 2.71 -26.15
CA LYS A 193 -28.70 3.93 -25.41
C LYS A 193 -28.20 5.03 -26.34
N SER A 194 -27.43 4.71 -27.38
CA SER A 194 -27.01 5.71 -28.37
C SER A 194 -28.20 6.35 -29.10
N GLU A 195 -29.25 5.57 -29.41
CA GLU A 195 -30.47 6.09 -30.05
C GLU A 195 -31.26 7.04 -29.12
N GLU A 196 -31.28 6.77 -27.81
CA GLU A 196 -32.01 7.61 -26.83
C GLU A 196 -31.25 8.90 -26.46
N THR A 197 -29.91 8.89 -26.52
CA THR A 197 -29.09 10.00 -26.01
C THR A 197 -28.98 11.18 -26.99
N GLU A 198 -29.31 11.00 -28.27
CA GLU A 198 -29.33 12.11 -29.25
C GLU A 198 -30.37 13.21 -28.94
N GLY A 199 -31.26 13.01 -27.96
CA GLY A 199 -32.32 13.98 -27.60
C GLY A 199 -32.19 14.73 -26.27
N GLN A 200 -31.20 14.42 -25.41
CA GLN A 200 -31.11 15.02 -24.07
C GLN A 200 -29.69 15.50 -23.74
N GLU A 201 -29.51 16.82 -23.60
CA GLU A 201 -28.27 17.44 -23.12
C GLU A 201 -27.85 16.82 -21.78
N GLU A 202 -26.63 16.29 -21.73
CA GLU A 202 -26.05 15.62 -20.56
C GLU A 202 -25.93 16.58 -19.35
N GLU A 203 -26.89 16.52 -18.44
CA GLU A 203 -26.70 17.01 -17.08
C GLU A 203 -25.61 16.17 -16.39
N LYS A 204 -24.41 16.76 -16.24
CA LYS A 204 -23.27 16.12 -15.58
C LYS A 204 -23.70 15.59 -14.20
N PRO A 205 -23.59 14.26 -13.94
CA PRO A 205 -23.96 13.71 -12.66
C PRO A 205 -23.07 14.31 -11.56
N LYS A 206 -23.70 14.93 -10.56
CA LYS A 206 -23.03 15.41 -9.35
C LYS A 206 -22.48 14.20 -8.59
N VAL A 207 -21.20 13.88 -8.82
CA VAL A 207 -20.51 12.76 -8.16
C VAL A 207 -20.39 13.05 -6.67
N ASN A 208 -21.29 12.46 -5.90
CA ASN A 208 -21.40 12.61 -4.44
C ASN A 208 -20.41 11.71 -3.67
N MET A 209 -19.23 11.46 -4.23
CA MET A 209 -18.25 10.48 -3.70
C MET A 209 -17.00 11.12 -3.06
N SER A 210 -16.98 12.44 -2.89
CA SER A 210 -15.84 13.18 -2.33
C SER A 210 -15.81 13.21 -0.79
N GLY A 211 -16.91 12.91 -0.09
CA GLY A 211 -17.01 13.15 1.36
C GLY A 211 -15.95 12.45 2.22
N GLN A 212 -15.60 11.20 1.92
CA GLN A 212 -14.61 10.45 2.70
C GLN A 212 -13.17 10.74 2.29
N LEU A 213 -12.89 10.97 0.99
CA LEU A 213 -11.55 11.27 0.48
C LEU A 213 -11.13 12.73 0.74
N ASP A 214 -12.08 13.67 0.68
CA ASP A 214 -11.86 15.09 0.99
C ASP A 214 -11.57 15.29 2.48
N TRP A 215 -12.12 14.44 3.35
CA TRP A 215 -11.83 14.45 4.79
C TRP A 215 -10.34 14.17 5.07
N TRP A 216 -9.74 13.15 4.43
CA TRP A 216 -8.31 12.87 4.60
C TRP A 216 -7.41 13.99 4.05
N GLN A 217 -7.80 14.63 2.94
CA GLN A 217 -7.08 15.80 2.42
C GLN A 217 -7.14 17.01 3.36
N ARG A 218 -8.23 17.15 4.11
CA ARG A 218 -8.44 18.25 5.07
C ARG A 218 -7.72 18.03 6.40
N VAL A 219 -7.69 16.79 6.91
CA VAL A 219 -7.10 16.45 8.22
C VAL A 219 -5.58 16.22 8.16
N GLY A 220 -5.02 15.84 7.00
CA GLY A 220 -3.58 15.58 6.83
C GLY A 220 -2.67 16.81 6.88
N ARG A 221 -3.20 18.04 6.96
CA ARG A 221 -2.42 19.26 7.19
C ARG A 221 -2.11 19.44 8.67
N TRP A 222 -1.29 18.55 9.24
CA TRP A 222 -0.64 18.85 10.52
C TRP A 222 0.49 19.83 10.25
N ARG A 223 0.31 21.06 10.75
CA ARG A 223 1.35 22.10 10.84
C ARG A 223 2.31 21.80 11.97
#